data_AF-A0A2T6K984-F1
#
_entry.id   AF-A0A2T6K984-F1
#
_cell.length_a   1.000
_cell.length_b   1.000
_cell.length_c   1.000
_cell.angle_alpha   90.00
_cell.angle_beta   90.00
_cell.angle_gamma   90.00
#
_symmetry.space_group_name_H-M   'P 1'
#
loop_
_entity.id
_entity.type
_entity.pdbx_description
1 polymer ?
#
loop_
_entity_poly.entity_id
_entity_poly.type
_entity_poly.pdbx_seq_one_letter_code
_entity_poly.pdbx_strand_id
1 'polypeptide(L)'
;MTTFQDAKRVVRAHHADLKAAGPGDISAALAKNTARNWHWRGMHPFHEQHGAAAVAEVFYEPLLQAFSRFQRREDIFFAGLNDCDNQSSTWVCSMGHLMGLFDAPFIGIKPTARIAMLRYAEFHRVEGGKIVETSLFVDLLHLMMQAGQYPLPPQTGAHLVQPGPMTHDGLLYHDSEPAQGSQTLGLINRMIGDINAHEKYQTRQEELAQCWHDDMIWWGPAGIGATYTIDRYIDQHQMPFRTYIKDRIYNGHICRIAEGEFGGFFGWANLTVTNAGGFMGLPASSPSEMRVVDIYRRDGDKLSENWIFIDMLHWLNQQGLDVLMRLKST
;
A
#
# COMPACT_ATOMS: atom_id res chain seq x y z
N MET A 1 21.12 17.49 12.88
CA MET A 1 19.76 16.92 13.03
C MET A 1 19.29 16.52 11.65
N THR A 2 18.86 15.27 11.48
CA THR A 2 18.19 14.85 10.24
C THR A 2 16.86 15.59 10.16
N THR A 3 16.58 16.24 9.03
CA THR A 3 15.31 16.92 8.78
C THR A 3 14.66 16.34 7.54
N PHE A 4 13.34 16.22 7.57
CA PHE A 4 12.55 15.74 6.43
C PHE A 4 11.67 16.84 5.83
N GLN A 5 11.76 18.07 6.34
CA GLN A 5 10.88 19.19 5.94
C GLN A 5 10.92 19.47 4.44
N ASP A 6 12.11 19.47 3.83
CA ASP A 6 12.24 19.73 2.40
C ASP A 6 11.58 18.62 1.56
N ALA A 7 11.78 17.35 1.92
CA ALA A 7 11.17 16.21 1.23
C ALA A 7 9.64 16.23 1.38
N LYS A 8 9.14 16.47 2.60
CA LYS A 8 7.72 16.61 2.89
C LYS A 8 7.10 17.77 2.10
N ARG A 9 7.78 18.93 2.03
CA ARG A 9 7.32 20.08 1.25
C ARG A 9 7.17 19.74 -0.23
N VAL A 10 8.14 19.03 -0.82
CA VAL A 10 8.09 18.61 -2.24
C VAL A 10 6.88 17.72 -2.51
N VAL A 11 6.63 16.70 -1.67
CA VAL A 11 5.48 15.79 -1.86
C VAL A 11 4.14 16.50 -1.62
N ARG A 12 4.06 17.37 -0.62
CA ARG A 12 2.85 18.17 -0.40
C ARG A 12 2.59 19.14 -1.56
N ALA A 13 3.63 19.75 -2.11
CA ALA A 13 3.51 20.59 -3.31
C ALA A 13 3.05 19.76 -4.52
N HIS A 14 3.59 18.55 -4.70
CA HIS A 14 3.14 17.62 -5.73
C HIS A 14 1.63 17.31 -5.63
N HIS A 15 1.14 16.97 -4.44
CA HIS A 15 -0.28 16.73 -4.20
C HIS A 15 -1.14 17.99 -4.42
N ALA A 16 -0.66 19.16 -3.99
CA ALA A 16 -1.37 20.42 -4.15
C ALA A 16 -1.48 20.85 -5.62
N ASP A 17 -0.39 20.75 -6.38
CA ASP A 17 -0.35 21.04 -7.81
C ASP A 17 -1.29 20.10 -8.59
N LEU A 18 -1.28 18.79 -8.28
CA LEU A 18 -2.18 17.83 -8.90
C LEU A 18 -3.66 18.13 -8.57
N LYS A 19 -3.98 18.50 -7.31
CA LYS A 19 -5.34 18.89 -6.90
C LYS A 19 -5.84 20.14 -7.62
N ALA A 20 -4.94 21.08 -7.93
CA ALA A 20 -5.28 22.33 -8.60
C ALA A 20 -5.36 22.20 -10.13
N ALA A 21 -4.86 21.11 -10.70
CA ALA A 21 -4.80 20.91 -12.13
C ALA A 21 -6.18 20.67 -12.75
N GLY A 22 -6.45 21.33 -13.87
CA GLY A 22 -7.63 21.07 -14.69
C GLY A 22 -7.43 19.90 -15.65
N PRO A 23 -8.51 19.47 -16.35
CA PRO A 23 -8.38 18.54 -17.48
C PRO A 23 -7.38 19.08 -18.51
N GLY A 24 -6.37 18.27 -18.87
CA GLY A 24 -5.30 18.65 -19.80
C GLY A 24 -4.03 19.23 -19.17
N ASP A 25 -4.08 19.63 -17.89
CA ASP A 25 -2.91 20.21 -17.18
C ASP A 25 -2.17 19.19 -16.29
N ILE A 26 -2.66 17.95 -16.22
CA ILE A 26 -2.17 16.91 -15.28
C ILE A 26 -0.68 16.64 -15.46
N SER A 27 -0.23 16.38 -16.69
CA SER A 27 1.18 16.15 -17.01
C SER A 27 2.08 17.32 -16.57
N ALA A 28 1.65 18.56 -16.83
CA ALA A 28 2.41 19.75 -16.42
C ALA A 28 2.46 19.91 -14.90
N ALA A 29 1.35 19.64 -14.20
CA ALA A 29 1.29 19.70 -12.74
C ALA A 29 2.22 18.67 -12.07
N LEU A 30 2.25 17.43 -12.57
CA LEU A 30 3.16 16.40 -12.08
C LEU A 30 4.63 16.82 -12.31
N ALA A 31 4.96 17.31 -13.51
CA ALA A 31 6.32 17.71 -13.90
C ALA A 31 6.93 18.83 -13.04
N LYS A 32 6.10 19.67 -12.38
CA LYS A 32 6.58 20.72 -11.48
C LYS A 32 7.40 20.18 -10.31
N ASN A 33 7.04 19.01 -9.78
CA ASN A 33 7.64 18.46 -8.55
C ASN A 33 8.39 17.16 -8.77
N THR A 34 8.34 16.57 -9.97
CA THR A 34 9.04 15.33 -10.31
C THR A 34 10.28 15.60 -11.16
N ALA A 35 11.24 14.69 -11.15
CA ALA A 35 12.37 14.72 -12.06
C ALA A 35 11.93 14.40 -13.51
N ARG A 36 12.75 14.78 -14.50
CA ARG A 36 12.44 14.56 -15.93
C ARG A 36 12.26 13.08 -16.25
N ASN A 37 13.09 12.22 -15.67
CA ASN A 37 13.07 10.76 -15.82
C ASN A 37 12.44 10.07 -14.60
N TRP A 38 11.52 10.75 -13.88
CA TRP A 38 10.83 10.22 -12.71
C TRP A 38 10.38 8.79 -12.92
N HIS A 39 10.90 7.87 -12.11
CA HIS A 39 10.55 6.46 -12.14
C HIS A 39 9.30 6.22 -11.30
N TRP A 40 8.21 5.78 -11.92
CA TRP A 40 6.95 5.55 -11.24
C TRP A 40 6.54 4.09 -11.37
N ARG A 41 6.30 3.42 -10.24
CA ARG A 41 5.78 2.05 -10.19
C ARG A 41 4.30 2.10 -9.83
N GLY A 42 3.45 1.78 -10.79
CA GLY A 42 2.03 1.53 -10.57
C GLY A 42 1.75 0.04 -10.55
N MET A 43 0.89 -0.39 -9.65
CA MET A 43 0.34 -1.74 -9.66
C MET A 43 -0.32 -2.12 -10.98
N HIS A 44 -0.56 -3.40 -11.21
CA HIS A 44 -1.25 -3.86 -12.41
C HIS A 44 -2.61 -3.14 -12.58
N PRO A 45 -2.93 -2.62 -13.78
CA PRO A 45 -2.26 -2.85 -15.06
C PRO A 45 -1.24 -1.75 -15.47
N PHE A 46 -0.96 -0.79 -14.60
CA PHE A 46 -0.21 0.42 -14.95
C PHE A 46 1.30 0.19 -15.05
N HIS A 47 1.84 -0.71 -14.23
CA HIS A 47 3.25 -1.09 -14.22
C HIS A 47 4.22 0.11 -14.15
N GLU A 48 5.46 -0.07 -14.59
CA GLU A 48 6.47 0.98 -14.50
C GLU A 48 6.32 2.01 -15.62
N GLN A 49 6.36 3.28 -15.25
CA GLN A 49 6.28 4.43 -16.14
C GLN A 49 7.44 5.38 -15.87
N HIS A 50 7.81 6.17 -16.87
CA HIS A 50 8.92 7.11 -16.76
C HIS A 50 8.52 8.50 -17.24
N GLY A 51 8.67 9.48 -16.35
CA GLY A 51 8.35 10.88 -16.61
C GLY A 51 6.86 11.22 -16.46
N ALA A 52 6.60 12.49 -16.19
CA ALA A 52 5.26 12.99 -15.84
C ALA A 52 4.18 12.73 -16.91
N ALA A 53 4.53 12.80 -18.19
CA ALA A 53 3.58 12.59 -19.29
C ALA A 53 3.03 11.16 -19.31
N ALA A 54 3.90 10.15 -19.21
CA ALA A 54 3.48 8.75 -19.21
C ALA A 54 2.62 8.42 -17.98
N VAL A 55 2.98 8.96 -16.82
CA VAL A 55 2.21 8.75 -15.57
C VAL A 55 0.84 9.45 -15.62
N ALA A 56 0.77 10.65 -16.21
CA ALA A 56 -0.50 11.34 -16.43
C ALA A 56 -1.44 10.52 -17.31
N GLU A 57 -0.96 10.13 -18.50
CA GLU A 57 -1.73 9.40 -19.51
C GLU A 57 -2.23 8.05 -18.99
N VAL A 58 -1.37 7.29 -18.33
CA VAL A 58 -1.67 5.90 -17.95
C VAL A 58 -2.54 5.80 -16.69
N PHE A 59 -2.40 6.72 -15.74
CA PHE A 59 -3.07 6.61 -14.44
C PHE A 59 -3.95 7.81 -14.10
N TYR A 60 -3.37 9.02 -13.99
CA TYR A 60 -4.06 10.15 -13.39
C TYR A 60 -5.17 10.72 -14.27
N GLU A 61 -4.97 10.83 -15.58
CA GLU A 61 -6.00 11.34 -16.50
C GLU A 61 -7.22 10.39 -16.55
N PRO A 62 -7.07 9.06 -16.75
CA PRO A 62 -8.19 8.13 -16.66
C PRO A 62 -8.88 8.14 -15.29
N LEU A 63 -8.13 8.24 -14.19
CA LEU A 63 -8.70 8.28 -12.84
C LEU A 63 -9.54 9.53 -12.63
N LEU A 64 -9.03 10.71 -13.00
CA LEU A 64 -9.73 11.99 -12.85
C LEU A 64 -10.91 12.14 -13.83
N GLN A 65 -10.87 11.44 -14.97
CA GLN A 65 -12.04 11.30 -15.84
C GLN A 65 -13.12 10.41 -15.23
N ALA A 66 -12.73 9.32 -14.57
CA ALA A 66 -13.65 8.38 -13.93
C ALA A 66 -14.30 8.93 -12.65
N PHE A 67 -13.55 9.75 -11.89
CA PHE A 67 -13.99 10.31 -10.62
C PHE A 67 -14.23 11.81 -10.70
N SER A 68 -15.49 12.22 -10.75
CA SER A 68 -15.83 13.64 -10.63
C SER A 68 -15.76 14.09 -9.16
N ARG A 69 -15.54 15.40 -8.94
CA ARG A 69 -15.37 15.99 -7.60
C ARG A 69 -14.29 15.31 -6.74
N PHE A 70 -13.19 14.94 -7.41
CA PHE A 70 -12.07 14.22 -6.82
C PHE A 70 -11.45 14.90 -5.59
N GLN A 71 -11.13 14.10 -4.57
CA GLN A 71 -10.52 14.52 -3.32
C GLN A 71 -9.49 13.48 -2.88
N ARG A 72 -8.32 13.94 -2.44
CA ARG A 72 -7.38 13.13 -1.66
C ARG A 72 -7.70 13.33 -0.18
N ARG A 73 -8.05 12.25 0.51
CA ARG A 73 -8.23 12.16 1.95
C ARG A 73 -7.03 11.41 2.52
N GLU A 74 -6.01 12.17 2.88
CA GLU A 74 -4.78 11.64 3.45
C GLU A 74 -5.01 11.29 4.92
N ASP A 75 -4.65 10.06 5.30
CA ASP A 75 -4.84 9.50 6.64
C ASP A 75 -3.49 9.33 7.36
N ILE A 76 -2.43 9.00 6.61
CA ILE A 76 -1.05 8.88 7.12
C ILE A 76 -0.10 9.62 6.18
N PHE A 77 0.83 10.38 6.75
CA PHE A 77 1.89 11.09 6.06
C PHE A 77 3.14 11.18 6.94
N PHE A 78 4.25 10.59 6.54
CA PHE A 78 5.51 10.63 7.27
C PHE A 78 6.70 10.46 6.32
N ALA A 79 7.91 10.74 6.80
CA ALA A 79 9.13 10.57 6.02
C ALA A 79 10.14 9.69 6.75
N GLY A 80 11.26 9.38 6.10
CA GLY A 80 12.36 8.70 6.76
C GLY A 80 13.55 8.47 5.85
N LEU A 81 14.67 8.12 6.47
CA LEU A 81 15.83 7.60 5.75
C LEU A 81 15.62 6.10 5.48
N ASN A 82 15.90 5.66 4.27
CA ASN A 82 15.64 4.30 3.84
C ASN A 82 16.62 3.30 4.50
N ASP A 83 16.11 2.46 5.37
CA ASP A 83 16.90 1.44 6.06
C ASP A 83 17.48 0.38 5.11
N CYS A 84 16.88 0.20 3.93
CA CYS A 84 17.31 -0.78 2.94
C CYS A 84 18.56 -0.35 2.14
N ASP A 85 18.91 0.93 2.14
CA ASP A 85 20.07 1.46 1.41
C ASP A 85 21.10 2.13 2.33
N ASN A 86 21.19 1.64 3.57
CA ASN A 86 22.03 2.20 4.63
C ASN A 86 21.72 3.68 4.89
N GLN A 87 20.43 4.04 4.85
CA GLN A 87 19.93 5.39 5.14
C GLN A 87 20.48 6.46 4.18
N SER A 88 20.84 6.07 2.96
CA SER A 88 21.41 6.96 1.95
C SER A 88 20.37 7.74 1.17
N SER A 89 19.11 7.28 1.12
CA SER A 89 18.02 8.01 0.48
C SER A 89 16.91 8.42 1.44
N THR A 90 16.24 9.53 1.11
CA THR A 90 15.07 10.03 1.86
C THR A 90 13.79 9.71 1.08
N TRP A 91 12.83 9.12 1.79
CA TRP A 91 11.51 8.83 1.26
C TRP A 91 10.41 9.47 2.09
N VAL A 92 9.26 9.68 1.46
CA VAL A 92 8.04 10.18 2.08
C VAL A 92 6.92 9.21 1.76
N CYS A 93 6.20 8.74 2.78
CA CYS A 93 5.01 7.91 2.66
C CYS A 93 3.75 8.77 2.77
N SER A 94 2.76 8.49 1.93
CA SER A 94 1.38 9.02 2.02
C SER A 94 0.41 7.86 1.85
N MET A 95 -0.63 7.77 2.68
CA MET A 95 -1.65 6.73 2.60
C MET A 95 -3.00 7.30 2.97
N GLY A 96 -4.05 6.81 2.31
CA GLY A 96 -5.42 7.16 2.62
C GLY A 96 -6.37 6.78 1.49
N HIS A 97 -7.27 7.70 1.13
CA HIS A 97 -8.31 7.47 0.14
C HIS A 97 -8.36 8.55 -0.95
N LEU A 98 -8.45 8.13 -2.20
CA LEU A 98 -8.85 8.96 -3.33
C LEU A 98 -10.37 8.80 -3.49
N MET A 99 -11.12 9.88 -3.29
CA MET A 99 -12.57 9.88 -3.20
C MET A 99 -13.19 10.75 -4.29
N GLY A 100 -14.34 10.35 -4.80
CA GLY A 100 -15.14 11.17 -5.71
C GLY A 100 -16.46 10.50 -6.04
N LEU A 101 -17.18 11.04 -7.01
CA LEU A 101 -18.32 10.37 -7.65
C LEU A 101 -17.79 9.52 -8.80
N PHE A 102 -18.05 8.22 -8.76
CA PHE A 102 -17.58 7.30 -9.79
C PHE A 102 -18.54 7.32 -10.98
N ASP A 103 -18.30 8.27 -11.90
CA ASP A 103 -19.25 8.70 -12.95
C ASP A 103 -18.88 8.17 -14.35
N ALA A 104 -17.62 7.79 -14.58
CA ALA A 104 -17.19 7.17 -15.83
C ALA A 104 -16.38 5.89 -15.57
N PRO A 105 -16.31 4.95 -16.54
CA PRO A 105 -15.55 3.71 -16.35
C PRO A 105 -14.07 3.96 -16.03
N PHE A 106 -13.52 3.18 -15.12
CA PHE A 106 -12.08 3.17 -14.82
C PHE A 106 -11.55 1.77 -15.08
N ILE A 107 -10.58 1.61 -15.99
CA ILE A 107 -9.94 0.32 -16.35
C ILE A 107 -10.93 -0.84 -16.61
N GLY A 108 -12.13 -0.54 -17.10
CA GLY A 108 -13.18 -1.52 -17.36
C GLY A 108 -14.18 -1.73 -16.22
N ILE A 109 -13.93 -1.20 -15.02
CA ILE A 109 -14.90 -1.18 -13.92
C ILE A 109 -16.02 -0.20 -14.28
N LYS A 110 -17.27 -0.67 -14.30
CA LYS A 110 -18.44 0.15 -14.63
C LYS A 110 -18.74 1.18 -13.51
N PRO A 111 -19.07 2.43 -13.85
CA PRO A 111 -19.37 3.47 -12.87
C PRO A 111 -20.67 3.19 -12.11
N THR A 112 -20.81 3.79 -10.93
CA THR A 112 -22.01 3.64 -10.08
C THR A 112 -22.84 4.92 -9.97
N ALA A 113 -22.31 6.06 -10.41
CA ALA A 113 -22.85 7.40 -10.15
C ALA A 113 -23.07 7.66 -8.64
N ARG A 114 -22.24 7.05 -7.79
CA ARG A 114 -22.26 7.19 -6.33
C ARG A 114 -20.87 7.56 -5.84
N ILE A 115 -20.80 7.98 -4.58
CA ILE A 115 -19.53 8.12 -3.88
C ILE A 115 -18.77 6.78 -3.90
N ALA A 116 -17.48 6.85 -4.21
CA ALA A 116 -16.55 5.75 -4.07
C ALA A 116 -15.20 6.23 -3.52
N MET A 117 -14.49 5.33 -2.85
CA MET A 117 -13.18 5.56 -2.27
C MET A 117 -12.18 4.51 -2.76
N LEU A 118 -11.17 4.95 -3.51
CA LEU A 118 -10.02 4.15 -3.88
C LEU A 118 -8.93 4.32 -2.81
N ARG A 119 -8.67 3.27 -2.03
CA ARG A 119 -7.56 3.28 -1.08
C ARG A 119 -6.24 3.42 -1.82
N TYR A 120 -5.29 4.16 -1.27
CA TYR A 120 -3.94 4.29 -1.81
C TYR A 120 -2.87 4.26 -0.74
N ALA A 121 -1.68 3.79 -1.10
CA ALA A 121 -0.42 4.02 -0.40
C ALA A 121 0.67 4.38 -1.42
N GLU A 122 1.41 5.44 -1.14
CA GLU A 122 2.48 5.98 -1.97
C GLU A 122 3.75 6.13 -1.17
N PHE A 123 4.87 5.78 -1.80
CA PHE A 123 6.22 6.10 -1.30
C PHE A 123 6.93 6.92 -2.37
N HIS A 124 7.44 8.10 -2.01
CA HIS A 124 8.16 9.00 -2.90
C HIS A 124 9.60 9.17 -2.46
N ARG A 125 10.57 8.82 -3.31
CA ARG A 125 11.98 9.17 -3.07
C ARG A 125 12.21 10.59 -3.52
N VAL A 126 12.77 11.41 -2.64
CA VAL A 126 13.06 12.82 -2.92
C VAL A 126 14.57 13.04 -2.97
N GLU A 127 15.02 13.69 -4.04
CA GLU A 127 16.42 14.02 -4.28
C GLU A 127 16.50 15.35 -5.04
N GLY A 128 17.41 16.23 -4.64
CA GLY A 128 17.60 17.52 -5.31
C GLY A 128 16.34 18.40 -5.38
N GLY A 129 15.44 18.30 -4.40
CA GLY A 129 14.18 19.04 -4.38
C GLY A 129 13.12 18.53 -5.35
N LYS A 130 13.26 17.30 -5.88
CA LYS A 130 12.33 16.67 -6.80
C LYS A 130 12.01 15.24 -6.36
N ILE A 131 10.80 14.79 -6.69
CA ILE A 131 10.44 13.38 -6.64
C ILE A 131 11.13 12.68 -7.81
N VAL A 132 12.07 11.82 -7.51
CA VAL A 132 12.82 11.04 -8.51
C VAL A 132 12.24 9.65 -8.69
N GLU A 133 11.51 9.15 -7.69
CA GLU A 133 10.92 7.82 -7.72
C GLU A 133 9.60 7.79 -6.95
N THR A 134 8.65 6.96 -7.40
CA THR A 134 7.39 6.74 -6.70
C THR A 134 6.95 5.29 -6.84
N SER A 135 6.39 4.72 -5.78
CA SER A 135 5.61 3.49 -5.85
C SER A 135 4.20 3.78 -5.38
N LEU A 136 3.20 3.54 -6.22
CA LEU A 136 1.78 3.67 -5.93
C LEU A 136 1.11 2.30 -5.87
N PHE A 137 0.44 2.05 -4.76
CA PHE A 137 -0.44 0.91 -4.54
C PHE A 137 -1.84 1.42 -4.28
N VAL A 138 -2.84 0.79 -4.90
CA VAL A 138 -4.25 1.07 -4.68
C VAL A 138 -5.04 -0.24 -4.54
N ASP A 139 -6.24 -0.18 -3.97
CA ASP A 139 -7.08 -1.37 -3.83
C ASP A 139 -8.18 -1.39 -4.90
N LEU A 140 -7.87 -1.95 -6.08
CA LEU A 140 -8.83 -2.04 -7.20
C LEU A 140 -9.94 -3.06 -6.94
N LEU A 141 -9.65 -4.13 -6.19
CA LEU A 141 -10.69 -5.09 -5.78
C LEU A 141 -11.70 -4.41 -4.85
N HIS A 142 -11.24 -3.51 -3.97
CA HIS A 142 -12.13 -2.70 -3.15
C HIS A 142 -13.02 -1.77 -4.00
N LEU A 143 -12.48 -1.13 -5.04
CA LEU A 143 -13.30 -0.35 -5.96
C LEU A 143 -14.33 -1.22 -6.70
N MET A 144 -13.94 -2.42 -7.14
CA MET A 144 -14.86 -3.39 -7.75
C MET A 144 -15.96 -3.82 -6.78
N MET A 145 -15.65 -4.03 -5.49
CA MET A 145 -16.64 -4.34 -4.46
C MET A 145 -17.68 -3.21 -4.32
N GLN A 146 -17.23 -1.96 -4.20
CA GLN A 146 -18.12 -0.78 -4.14
C GLN A 146 -18.99 -0.66 -5.39
N ALA A 147 -18.50 -1.12 -6.53
CA ALA A 147 -19.21 -1.11 -7.81
C ALA A 147 -20.05 -2.38 -8.09
N GLY A 148 -20.17 -3.30 -7.13
CA GLY A 148 -20.92 -4.55 -7.30
C GLY A 148 -20.33 -5.51 -8.33
N GLN A 149 -19.03 -5.39 -8.63
CA GLN A 149 -18.31 -6.13 -9.68
C GLN A 149 -17.17 -6.99 -9.08
N TYR A 150 -17.32 -7.45 -7.84
CA TYR A 150 -16.29 -8.22 -7.17
C TYR A 150 -16.14 -9.64 -7.76
N PRO A 151 -14.93 -10.05 -8.20
CA PRO A 151 -14.76 -11.25 -9.02
C PRO A 151 -14.37 -12.52 -8.24
N LEU A 152 -14.21 -12.45 -6.92
CA LEU A 152 -13.66 -13.53 -6.09
C LEU A 152 -14.68 -14.09 -5.09
N PRO A 153 -14.42 -15.28 -4.51
CA PRO A 153 -15.22 -15.81 -3.41
C PRO A 153 -15.22 -14.91 -2.17
N PRO A 154 -16.10 -15.16 -1.19
CA PRO A 154 -16.05 -14.47 0.10
C PRO A 154 -14.66 -14.53 0.73
N GLN A 155 -14.24 -13.38 1.27
CA GLN A 155 -12.97 -13.22 1.97
C GLN A 155 -13.05 -13.72 3.43
N THR A 156 -11.90 -14.06 4.01
CA THR A 156 -11.80 -14.64 5.37
C THR A 156 -11.90 -13.60 6.48
N GLY A 157 -11.42 -12.37 6.23
CA GLY A 157 -11.59 -11.20 7.09
C GLY A 157 -12.75 -10.31 6.68
N ALA A 158 -13.03 -9.26 7.44
CA ALA A 158 -14.14 -8.34 7.19
C ALA A 158 -13.83 -7.33 6.09
N HIS A 159 -14.82 -7.00 5.27
CA HIS A 159 -14.74 -5.87 4.35
C HIS A 159 -15.32 -4.63 5.03
N LEU A 160 -14.51 -3.58 5.15
CA LEU A 160 -14.87 -2.33 5.82
C LEU A 160 -14.24 -1.16 5.06
N VAL A 161 -14.82 0.03 5.25
CA VAL A 161 -14.05 1.27 5.05
C VAL A 161 -12.95 1.26 6.10
N GLN A 162 -11.70 1.33 5.66
CA GLN A 162 -10.56 1.27 6.55
C GLN A 162 -10.23 2.70 6.99
N PRO A 163 -10.34 3.03 8.27
CA PRO A 163 -10.05 4.37 8.73
C PRO A 163 -8.53 4.64 8.71
N GLY A 164 -8.18 5.91 8.85
CA GLY A 164 -6.86 6.29 9.34
C GLY A 164 -6.60 5.80 10.77
N PRO A 165 -5.43 6.12 11.34
CA PRO A 165 -5.05 5.65 12.67
C PRO A 165 -6.05 6.11 13.73
N MET A 166 -6.31 5.25 14.72
CA MET A 166 -7.23 5.52 15.84
C MET A 166 -6.91 6.84 16.57
N THR A 167 -5.63 7.20 16.61
CA THR A 167 -5.08 8.40 17.28
C THR A 167 -5.31 9.69 16.50
N HIS A 168 -5.71 9.62 15.22
CA HIS A 168 -5.89 10.78 14.33
C HIS A 168 -4.65 11.68 14.17
N ASP A 169 -3.45 11.17 14.48
CA ASP A 169 -2.17 11.90 14.43
C ASP A 169 -1.23 11.38 13.33
N GLY A 170 -1.75 10.62 12.36
CA GLY A 170 -0.98 10.05 11.25
C GLY A 170 -0.34 11.05 10.31
N LEU A 171 -0.71 12.34 10.38
CA LEU A 171 -0.24 13.40 9.49
C LEU A 171 0.94 14.16 10.08
N LEU A 172 2.13 13.57 9.99
CA LEU A 172 3.38 14.14 10.50
C LEU A 172 3.94 15.21 9.56
N TYR A 173 3.32 16.39 9.51
CA TYR A 173 3.78 17.50 8.68
C TYR A 173 5.09 18.15 9.16
N HIS A 174 5.33 18.11 10.46
CA HIS A 174 6.56 18.56 11.09
C HIS A 174 7.49 17.37 11.38
N ASP A 175 8.78 17.65 11.54
CA ASP A 175 9.74 16.60 11.90
C ASP A 175 9.42 16.09 13.31
N SER A 176 9.33 14.78 13.45
CA SER A 176 9.25 14.15 14.77
C SER A 176 10.63 14.02 15.41
N GLU A 177 10.66 13.78 16.72
CA GLU A 177 11.92 13.52 17.42
C GLU A 177 12.62 12.27 16.83
N PRO A 178 13.88 12.37 16.37
CA PRO A 178 14.55 11.28 15.66
C PRO A 178 14.59 9.96 16.43
N ALA A 179 14.68 10.02 17.76
CA ALA A 179 14.68 8.84 18.62
C ALA A 179 13.39 8.01 18.51
N GLN A 180 12.23 8.64 18.27
CA GLN A 180 10.97 7.91 18.11
C GLN A 180 10.94 7.13 16.79
N GLY A 181 11.39 7.74 15.69
CA GLY A 181 11.50 7.06 14.40
C GLY A 181 12.42 5.83 14.47
N SER A 182 13.57 5.97 15.15
CA SER A 182 14.49 4.85 15.38
C SER A 182 13.88 3.72 16.21
N GLN A 183 13.06 4.04 17.23
CA GLN A 183 12.35 3.03 18.02
C GLN A 183 11.31 2.29 17.18
N THR A 184 10.52 3.02 16.40
CA THR A 184 9.51 2.45 15.49
C THR A 184 10.15 1.54 14.44
N LEU A 185 11.22 2.00 13.80
CA LEU A 185 11.97 1.21 12.82
C LEU A 185 12.59 -0.05 13.46
N GLY A 186 13.18 0.08 14.65
CA GLY A 186 13.75 -1.05 15.39
C GLY A 186 12.71 -2.11 15.73
N LEU A 187 11.51 -1.70 16.14
CA LEU A 187 10.39 -2.60 16.41
C LEU A 187 9.91 -3.34 15.16
N ILE A 188 9.73 -2.61 14.04
CA ILE A 188 9.36 -3.21 12.75
C ILE A 188 10.42 -4.23 12.30
N ASN A 189 11.71 -3.90 12.45
CA ASN A 189 12.82 -4.79 12.10
C ASN A 189 12.84 -6.06 12.96
N ARG A 190 12.59 -5.93 14.26
CA ARG A 190 12.44 -7.07 15.17
C ARG A 190 11.30 -7.98 14.74
N MET A 191 10.14 -7.39 14.46
CA MET A 191 8.94 -8.11 14.01
C MET A 191 9.19 -8.91 12.72
N ILE A 192 9.82 -8.29 11.71
CA ILE A 192 10.21 -8.97 10.46
C ILE A 192 11.18 -10.12 10.72
N GLY A 193 12.16 -9.91 11.62
CA GLY A 193 13.11 -10.96 12.01
C GLY A 193 12.42 -12.15 12.69
N ASP A 194 11.47 -11.88 13.60
CA ASP A 194 10.73 -12.90 14.32
C ASP A 194 9.85 -13.76 13.39
N ILE A 195 9.16 -13.15 12.41
CA ILE A 195 8.35 -13.89 11.41
C ILE A 195 9.19 -14.87 10.57
N ASN A 196 10.47 -14.55 10.36
CA ASN A 196 11.38 -15.38 9.58
C ASN A 196 12.12 -16.44 10.42
N ALA A 197 12.04 -16.35 11.76
CA ALA A 197 12.67 -17.27 12.70
C ALA A 197 11.67 -18.33 13.20
N HIS A 198 11.16 -19.18 12.29
CA HIS A 198 10.04 -20.09 12.51
C HIS A 198 10.12 -21.06 13.71
N GLU A 199 11.31 -21.27 14.28
CA GLU A 199 11.55 -22.18 15.41
C GLU A 199 11.80 -21.45 16.74
N LYS A 200 11.76 -20.11 16.75
CA LYS A 200 12.09 -19.32 17.94
C LYS A 200 10.99 -19.35 19.02
N TYR A 201 9.73 -19.50 18.63
CA TYR A 201 8.56 -19.45 19.52
C TYR A 201 7.73 -20.72 19.42
N GLN A 202 7.06 -21.14 20.51
CA GLN A 202 6.30 -22.38 20.54
C GLN A 202 4.96 -22.24 19.81
N THR A 203 4.34 -21.06 19.93
CA THR A 203 3.05 -20.75 19.30
C THR A 203 3.11 -19.47 18.47
N ARG A 204 2.11 -19.30 17.60
CA ARG A 204 1.99 -18.08 16.77
C ARG A 204 1.50 -16.88 17.58
N GLN A 205 0.74 -17.13 18.62
CA GLN A 205 0.36 -16.15 19.61
C GLN A 205 1.61 -15.62 20.32
N GLU A 206 2.50 -16.50 20.78
CA GLU A 206 3.76 -16.10 21.40
C GLU A 206 4.66 -15.29 20.45
N GLU A 207 4.77 -15.72 19.18
CA GLU A 207 5.50 -15.00 18.12
C GLU A 207 4.96 -13.57 17.96
N LEU A 208 3.65 -13.41 17.77
CA LEU A 208 3.03 -12.11 17.54
C LEU A 208 3.09 -11.22 18.79
N ALA A 209 2.86 -11.77 19.98
CA ALA A 209 2.83 -11.02 21.24
C ALA A 209 4.17 -10.34 21.59
N GLN A 210 5.29 -10.72 20.96
CA GLN A 210 6.58 -10.04 21.13
C GLN A 210 6.62 -8.63 20.55
N CYS A 211 5.85 -8.40 19.49
CA CYS A 211 5.89 -7.14 18.76
C CYS A 211 4.52 -6.49 18.61
N TRP A 212 3.43 -7.20 18.85
CA TRP A 212 2.07 -6.71 18.67
C TRP A 212 1.32 -6.65 20.00
N HIS A 213 0.40 -5.68 20.08
CA HIS A 213 -0.66 -5.69 21.08
C HIS A 213 -1.63 -6.84 20.81
N ASP A 214 -2.22 -7.38 21.87
CA ASP A 214 -3.14 -8.52 21.78
C ASP A 214 -4.41 -8.16 20.99
N ASP A 215 -4.79 -6.88 21.03
CA ASP A 215 -5.88 -6.26 20.27
C ASP A 215 -5.40 -5.57 18.99
N MET A 216 -4.30 -6.01 18.39
CA MET A 216 -3.82 -5.43 17.13
C MET A 216 -4.89 -5.48 16.01
N ILE A 217 -4.86 -4.47 15.13
CA ILE A 217 -5.72 -4.41 13.95
C ILE A 217 -4.87 -4.60 12.70
N TRP A 218 -5.33 -5.53 11.84
CA TRP A 218 -4.76 -5.73 10.51
C TRP A 218 -5.76 -5.31 9.45
N TRP A 219 -5.53 -4.15 8.84
CA TRP A 219 -6.34 -3.57 7.78
C TRP A 219 -5.92 -4.15 6.41
N GLY A 220 -6.33 -5.40 6.18
CA GLY A 220 -6.04 -6.18 4.97
C GLY A 220 -6.72 -5.68 3.70
N PRO A 221 -6.15 -5.94 2.50
CA PRO A 221 -6.77 -5.54 1.23
C PRO A 221 -8.04 -6.34 0.93
N ALA A 222 -8.89 -5.81 0.05
CA ALA A 222 -10.02 -6.57 -0.49
C ALA A 222 -9.51 -7.84 -1.20
N GLY A 223 -10.20 -8.96 -0.96
CA GLY A 223 -9.65 -10.30 -1.28
C GLY A 223 -9.24 -11.09 -0.05
N ILE A 224 -8.78 -10.41 1.00
CA ILE A 224 -8.41 -11.04 2.28
C ILE A 224 -9.27 -10.47 3.41
N GLY A 225 -9.38 -9.14 3.50
CA GLY A 225 -10.19 -8.46 4.51
C GLY A 225 -9.44 -8.12 5.79
N ALA A 226 -10.05 -7.27 6.62
CA ALA A 226 -9.50 -6.82 7.88
C ALA A 226 -9.76 -7.81 9.03
N THR A 227 -8.85 -7.83 10.01
CA THR A 227 -8.94 -8.68 11.21
C THR A 227 -8.62 -7.86 12.46
N TYR A 228 -9.07 -8.33 13.63
CA TYR A 228 -8.89 -7.64 14.90
C TYR A 228 -8.59 -8.63 16.03
N THR A 229 -7.54 -8.38 16.80
CA THR A 229 -6.85 -9.28 17.75
C THR A 229 -5.86 -10.24 17.10
N ILE A 230 -4.85 -10.66 17.86
CA ILE A 230 -3.87 -11.68 17.46
C ILE A 230 -4.58 -12.97 17.00
N ASP A 231 -5.54 -13.47 17.78
CA ASP A 231 -6.22 -14.73 17.48
C ASP A 231 -7.00 -14.67 16.17
N ARG A 232 -7.73 -13.58 15.91
CA ARG A 232 -8.45 -13.44 14.63
C ARG A 232 -7.53 -13.16 13.46
N TYR A 233 -6.41 -12.46 13.67
CA TYR A 233 -5.38 -12.35 12.64
C TYR A 233 -4.82 -13.73 12.26
N ILE A 234 -4.57 -14.59 13.25
CA ILE A 234 -4.13 -15.96 13.00
C ILE A 234 -5.20 -16.74 12.21
N ASP A 235 -6.43 -16.79 12.72
CA ASP A 235 -7.52 -17.57 12.12
C ASP A 235 -7.89 -17.11 10.70
N GLN A 236 -7.93 -15.79 10.48
CA GLN A 236 -8.53 -15.21 9.27
C GLN A 236 -7.48 -14.79 8.23
N HIS A 237 -6.21 -14.63 8.60
CA HIS A 237 -5.16 -14.29 7.63
C HIS A 237 -3.97 -15.24 7.69
N GLN A 238 -3.28 -15.33 8.83
CA GLN A 238 -2.00 -16.04 8.91
C GLN A 238 -2.15 -17.53 8.59
N MET A 239 -3.17 -18.19 9.15
CA MET A 239 -3.42 -19.62 8.95
C MET A 239 -3.89 -19.91 7.51
N PRO A 240 -4.90 -19.23 6.93
CA PRO A 240 -5.26 -19.40 5.52
C PRO A 240 -4.07 -19.21 4.57
N PHE A 241 -3.28 -18.14 4.79
CA PHE A 241 -2.09 -17.87 3.98
C PHE A 241 -1.06 -19.00 4.12
N ARG A 242 -0.64 -19.36 5.34
CA ARG A 242 0.38 -20.41 5.57
C ARG A 242 -0.11 -21.82 5.20
N THR A 243 -1.42 -22.06 5.10
CA THR A 243 -1.99 -23.35 4.69
C THR A 243 -1.90 -23.55 3.18
N TYR A 244 -2.28 -22.51 2.42
CA TYR A 244 -2.44 -22.63 0.97
C TYR A 244 -1.29 -22.01 0.17
N ILE A 245 -0.46 -21.16 0.78
CA ILE A 245 0.72 -20.57 0.16
C ILE A 245 1.99 -21.26 0.68
N LYS A 246 2.81 -21.76 -0.24
CA LYS A 246 4.05 -22.51 0.01
C LYS A 246 5.26 -21.89 -0.70
N ASP A 247 6.44 -22.47 -0.45
CA ASP A 247 7.70 -22.12 -1.10
C ASP A 247 8.02 -20.62 -1.07
N ARG A 248 7.74 -19.99 0.08
CA ARG A 248 7.90 -18.56 0.26
C ARG A 248 9.37 -18.16 0.19
N ILE A 249 9.72 -17.39 -0.84
CA ILE A 249 11.01 -16.74 -1.00
C ILE A 249 10.84 -15.26 -0.70
N TYR A 250 11.66 -14.73 0.21
CA TYR A 250 11.71 -13.30 0.52
C TYR A 250 12.72 -12.61 -0.40
N ASN A 251 12.22 -11.71 -1.26
CA ASN A 251 13.03 -10.98 -2.24
C ASN A 251 13.55 -9.64 -1.70
N GLY A 252 13.12 -9.23 -0.51
CA GLY A 252 13.53 -7.97 0.12
C GLY A 252 12.52 -6.83 0.00
N HIS A 253 12.86 -5.72 0.65
CA HIS A 253 12.17 -4.43 0.51
C HIS A 253 13.04 -3.49 -0.31
N ILE A 254 12.39 -2.62 -1.09
CA ILE A 254 13.06 -1.50 -1.77
C ILE A 254 13.22 -0.33 -0.81
N CYS A 255 12.16 -0.06 -0.04
CA CYS A 255 12.13 1.02 0.93
C CYS A 255 11.58 0.51 2.25
N ARG A 256 12.22 0.92 3.34
CA ARG A 256 11.72 0.79 4.72
C ARG A 256 12.09 2.06 5.48
N ILE A 257 11.07 2.79 5.95
CA ILE A 257 11.23 4.09 6.62
C ILE A 257 10.33 4.19 7.86
N ALA A 258 10.68 5.07 8.80
CA ALA A 258 9.86 5.39 9.95
C ALA A 258 10.12 6.82 10.46
N GLU A 259 9.09 7.41 11.06
CA GLU A 259 9.15 8.68 11.76
C GLU A 259 8.04 8.75 12.82
N GLY A 260 8.37 9.26 14.02
CA GLY A 260 7.45 9.26 15.14
C GLY A 260 7.00 7.84 15.49
N GLU A 261 5.69 7.63 15.59
CA GLU A 261 5.07 6.33 15.85
C GLU A 261 4.69 5.57 14.58
N PHE A 262 4.99 6.12 13.40
CA PHE A 262 4.61 5.54 12.12
C PHE A 262 5.83 4.99 11.38
N GLY A 263 5.63 3.88 10.68
CA GLY A 263 6.65 3.29 9.83
C GLY A 263 6.03 2.42 8.77
N GLY A 264 6.81 2.07 7.76
CA GLY A 264 6.30 1.25 6.67
C GLY A 264 7.37 0.84 5.69
N PHE A 265 7.02 -0.11 4.84
CA PHE A 265 7.89 -0.59 3.78
C PHE A 265 7.09 -0.98 2.54
N PHE A 266 7.80 -1.13 1.43
CA PHE A 266 7.26 -1.77 0.24
C PHE A 266 8.31 -2.64 -0.47
N GLY A 267 7.83 -3.63 -1.23
CA GLY A 267 8.66 -4.44 -2.12
C GLY A 267 8.01 -4.63 -3.50
N TRP A 268 8.85 -4.85 -4.52
CA TRP A 268 8.45 -4.89 -5.93
C TRP A 268 9.27 -5.90 -6.76
N ALA A 269 9.03 -7.21 -6.67
CA ALA A 269 8.12 -7.89 -5.74
C ALA A 269 8.79 -8.17 -4.39
N ASN A 270 7.98 -8.22 -3.33
CA ASN A 270 8.48 -8.49 -1.98
C ASN A 270 8.68 -9.99 -1.73
N LEU A 271 7.77 -10.81 -2.27
CA LEU A 271 7.77 -12.25 -2.10
C LEU A 271 7.62 -12.94 -3.46
N THR A 272 8.21 -14.12 -3.57
CA THR A 272 7.80 -15.13 -4.56
C THR A 272 7.19 -16.29 -3.80
N VAL A 273 6.00 -16.71 -4.19
CA VAL A 273 5.23 -17.75 -3.48
C VAL A 273 4.52 -18.69 -4.44
N THR A 274 4.23 -19.91 -4.01
CA THR A 274 3.47 -20.90 -4.77
C THR A 274 2.10 -21.11 -4.14
N ASN A 275 1.03 -20.94 -4.89
CA ASN A 275 -0.31 -21.33 -4.44
C ASN A 275 -0.45 -22.85 -4.57
N ALA A 276 -0.63 -23.55 -3.45
CA ALA A 276 -0.88 -24.99 -3.42
C ALA A 276 -2.34 -25.35 -3.78
N GLY A 277 -3.17 -24.34 -4.06
CA GLY A 277 -4.59 -24.44 -4.31
C GLY A 277 -5.40 -24.17 -3.05
N GLY A 278 -6.54 -23.51 -3.20
CA GLY A 278 -7.46 -23.14 -2.12
C GLY A 278 -7.34 -21.68 -1.67
N PHE A 279 -6.17 -21.04 -1.80
CA PHE A 279 -6.05 -19.61 -1.47
C PHE A 279 -6.94 -18.79 -2.40
N MET A 280 -7.89 -18.05 -1.83
CA MET A 280 -8.92 -17.30 -2.55
C MET A 280 -9.80 -18.16 -3.50
N GLY A 281 -9.88 -19.47 -3.24
CA GLY A 281 -10.62 -20.41 -4.09
C GLY A 281 -9.96 -20.71 -5.44
N LEU A 282 -8.68 -20.37 -5.62
CA LEU A 282 -7.94 -20.62 -6.86
C LEU A 282 -7.29 -22.02 -6.87
N PRO A 283 -7.07 -22.61 -8.06
CA PRO A 283 -6.31 -23.85 -8.18
C PRO A 283 -4.84 -23.66 -7.80
N ALA A 284 -4.10 -24.77 -7.70
CA ALA A 284 -2.65 -24.71 -7.56
C ALA A 284 -2.00 -24.05 -8.79
N SER A 285 -0.88 -23.34 -8.58
CA SER A 285 -0.21 -22.56 -9.62
C SER A 285 1.30 -22.79 -9.62
N SER A 286 1.97 -22.24 -10.64
CA SER A 286 3.42 -22.00 -10.59
C SER A 286 3.78 -20.91 -9.57
N PRO A 287 5.08 -20.77 -9.20
CA PRO A 287 5.54 -19.64 -8.40
C PRO A 287 5.10 -18.30 -8.99
N SER A 288 4.72 -17.36 -8.14
CA SER A 288 4.20 -16.05 -8.51
C SER A 288 4.69 -14.97 -7.56
N GLU A 289 4.87 -13.77 -8.11
CA GLU A 289 5.32 -12.59 -7.38
C GLU A 289 4.18 -11.91 -6.63
N MET A 290 4.45 -11.45 -5.40
CA MET A 290 3.59 -10.57 -4.63
C MET A 290 4.29 -9.24 -4.36
N ARG A 291 3.65 -8.15 -4.79
CA ARG A 291 4.07 -6.76 -4.51
C ARG A 291 3.22 -6.26 -3.35
N VAL A 292 3.89 -5.80 -2.30
CA VAL A 292 3.24 -5.57 -1.00
C VAL A 292 3.73 -4.25 -0.40
N VAL A 293 2.80 -3.55 0.25
CA VAL A 293 3.05 -2.44 1.18
C VAL A 293 2.50 -2.80 2.53
N ASP A 294 3.28 -2.49 3.56
CA ASP A 294 2.84 -2.47 4.94
C ASP A 294 3.12 -1.09 5.54
N ILE A 295 2.11 -0.53 6.20
CA ILE A 295 2.23 0.69 7.00
C ILE A 295 1.78 0.36 8.42
N TYR A 296 2.50 0.83 9.42
CA TYR A 296 2.34 0.47 10.82
C TYR A 296 2.17 1.71 11.69
N ARG A 297 1.39 1.54 12.76
CA ARG A 297 1.42 2.43 13.93
C ARG A 297 1.95 1.66 15.14
N ARG A 298 2.96 2.23 15.80
CA ARG A 298 3.46 1.81 17.11
C ARG A 298 2.63 2.48 18.21
N ASP A 299 2.41 1.76 19.30
CA ASP A 299 1.85 2.26 20.55
C ASP A 299 2.72 1.73 21.70
N GLY A 300 3.48 2.64 22.33
CA GLY A 300 4.47 2.25 23.32
C GLY A 300 5.55 1.33 22.71
N ASP A 301 5.76 0.16 23.29
CA ASP A 301 6.79 -0.79 22.87
C ASP A 301 6.31 -1.84 21.85
N LYS A 302 5.06 -1.72 21.38
CA LYS A 302 4.37 -2.68 20.50
C LYS A 302 3.69 -2.01 19.30
N LEU A 303 3.42 -2.79 18.27
CA LEU A 303 2.63 -2.41 17.10
C LEU A 303 1.15 -2.61 17.41
N SER A 304 0.31 -1.66 16.98
CA SER A 304 -1.13 -1.68 17.27
C SER A 304 -1.98 -1.74 16.01
N GLU A 305 -1.58 -1.04 14.93
CA GLU A 305 -2.33 -1.03 13.67
C GLU A 305 -1.42 -1.26 12.47
N ASN A 306 -1.98 -1.87 11.42
CA ASN A 306 -1.27 -2.18 10.20
C ASN A 306 -2.15 -2.09 8.96
N TRP A 307 -1.82 -1.21 8.02
CA TRP A 307 -2.50 -1.06 6.74
C TRP A 307 -1.73 -1.75 5.63
N ILE A 308 -2.40 -2.69 4.97
CA ILE A 308 -1.80 -3.52 3.93
C ILE A 308 -2.38 -3.20 2.55
N PHE A 309 -1.49 -3.18 1.57
CA PHE A 309 -1.83 -3.19 0.16
C PHE A 309 -1.06 -4.30 -0.53
N ILE A 310 -1.76 -5.07 -1.36
CA ILE A 310 -1.17 -6.09 -2.21
C ILE A 310 -1.66 -5.79 -3.63
N ASP A 311 -0.77 -5.89 -4.62
CA ASP A 311 -1.16 -5.85 -6.03
C ASP A 311 -1.93 -7.13 -6.41
N MET A 312 -3.16 -7.23 -5.91
CA MET A 312 -3.98 -8.44 -5.99
C MET A 312 -4.26 -8.80 -7.44
N LEU A 313 -4.51 -7.81 -8.31
CA LEU A 313 -4.77 -8.09 -9.72
C LEU A 313 -3.54 -8.63 -10.43
N HIS A 314 -2.34 -8.14 -10.10
CA HIS A 314 -1.09 -8.72 -10.62
C HIS A 314 -0.92 -10.18 -10.18
N TRP A 315 -1.16 -10.45 -8.89
CA TRP A 315 -1.07 -11.81 -8.38
C TRP A 315 -2.09 -12.73 -9.07
N LEU A 316 -3.36 -12.34 -9.12
CA LEU A 316 -4.42 -13.10 -9.80
C LEU A 316 -4.10 -13.36 -11.28
N ASN A 317 -3.54 -12.38 -11.99
CA ASN A 317 -3.13 -12.55 -13.38
C ASN A 317 -2.05 -13.65 -13.52
N GLN A 318 -1.07 -13.70 -12.61
CA GLN A 318 -0.06 -14.77 -12.59
C GLN A 318 -0.66 -16.14 -12.23
N GLN A 319 -1.78 -16.17 -11.51
CA GLN A 319 -2.56 -17.38 -11.25
C GLN A 319 -3.41 -17.82 -12.47
N GLY A 320 -3.34 -17.10 -13.59
CA GLY A 320 -4.13 -17.36 -14.80
C GLY A 320 -5.53 -16.74 -14.76
N LEU A 321 -5.82 -15.85 -13.81
CA LEU A 321 -7.08 -15.12 -13.70
C LEU A 321 -6.90 -13.64 -14.07
N ASP A 322 -7.08 -13.33 -15.36
CA ASP A 322 -7.15 -11.93 -15.83
C ASP A 322 -8.55 -11.34 -15.53
N VAL A 323 -8.65 -10.67 -14.39
CA VAL A 323 -9.89 -10.01 -13.93
C VAL A 323 -10.31 -8.88 -14.86
N LEU A 324 -9.38 -8.04 -15.30
CA LEU A 324 -9.70 -6.84 -16.08
C LEU A 324 -10.14 -7.21 -17.50
N MET A 325 -9.55 -8.25 -18.10
CA MET A 325 -10.01 -8.78 -19.39
C MET A 325 -11.44 -9.33 -19.30
N ARG A 326 -11.79 -10.04 -18.22
CA ARG A 326 -13.16 -10.55 -18.02
C ARG A 326 -14.19 -9.43 -17.89
N LEU A 327 -13.83 -8.30 -17.28
CA LEU A 327 -14.73 -7.14 -17.19
C LEU A 327 -15.05 -6.56 -18.58
N LYS A 328 -14.08 -6.55 -19.51
CA LYS A 328 -14.31 -6.08 -20.88
C LYS A 328 -15.26 -6.96 -21.70
N SER A 329 -15.39 -8.25 -21.35
CA SER A 329 -16.26 -9.19 -22.06
C SER A 329 -17.69 -9.30 -21.47
N THR A 330 -18.06 -8.41 -20.55
CA THR A 330 -19.36 -8.39 -19.85
C THR A 330 -20.05 -7.04 -19.92
#